data_AF-A0A968C3Q8-F1
#
_entry.id   AF-A0A968C3Q8-F1
#
_cell.length_a   1.000
_cell.length_b   1.000
_cell.length_c   1.000
_cell.angle_alpha   90.00
_cell.angle_beta   90.00
_cell.angle_gamma   90.00
#
_symmetry.space_group_name_H-M   'P 1'
#
loop_
_entity.id
_entity.type
_entity.pdbx_description
1 polymer ?
#
loop_
_entity_poly.entity_id
_entity_poly.type
_entity_poly.pdbx_seq_one_letter_code
_entity_poly.pdbx_strand_id
1 'polypeptide(L)' 'ETKEEEEIKRENYLRRERRFGSCCRTVTLPGGLEAEKAEADYTDGVLTLTFPKAEEVKPKSIKVTSK' A
#
# COMPACT_ATOMS: atom_id res chain seq x y z
N GLU A 1 -0.84 12.13 6.13
CA GLU A 1 -1.88 13.09 6.54
C GLU A 1 -2.85 13.32 5.39
N THR A 2 -4.10 13.69 5.70
CA THR A 2 -5.09 14.14 4.69
C THR A 2 -5.15 15.66 4.73
N LYS A 3 -4.97 16.32 3.59
CA LYS A 3 -5.08 17.77 3.45
C LYS A 3 -6.42 18.08 2.77
N GLU A 4 -7.34 18.70 3.50
CA GLU A 4 -8.59 19.24 2.94
C GLU A 4 -8.31 20.68 2.49
N GLU A 5 -8.39 20.94 1.18
CA GLU A 5 -8.35 22.30 0.65
C GLU A 5 -9.77 22.89 0.74
N GLU A 6 -9.94 23.91 1.57
CA GLU A 6 -11.22 24.59 1.77
C GLU A 6 -11.51 25.59 0.63
N GLU A 7 -11.88 25.08 -0.55
CA GLU A 7 -12.68 25.84 -1.52
C GLU A 7 -13.93 25.03 -1.89
N ILE A 8 -14.85 24.90 -0.93
CA ILE A 8 -16.16 24.27 -1.19
C ILE A 8 -17.21 25.38 -1.23
N LYS A 9 -17.70 25.67 -2.44
CA LYS A 9 -18.96 26.40 -2.63
C LYS A 9 -20.07 25.56 -1.98
N ARG A 10 -20.57 26.01 -0.83
CA ARG A 10 -21.57 25.36 0.04
C ARG A 10 -22.97 25.24 -0.60
N GLU A 11 -23.10 25.20 -1.91
CA GLU A 11 -24.41 25.43 -2.56
C GLU A 11 -25.26 24.16 -2.75
N ASN A 12 -24.78 22.93 -2.53
CA ASN A 12 -25.55 21.72 -2.92
C ASN A 12 -25.50 20.50 -1.97
N TYR A 13 -25.19 20.65 -0.68
CA TYR A 13 -25.18 19.50 0.25
C TYR A 13 -25.89 19.80 1.57
N LEU A 14 -26.85 18.95 1.97
CA LEU A 14 -27.41 18.93 3.33
C LEU A 14 -26.43 18.28 4.33
N ARG A 15 -25.69 17.24 3.91
CA ARG A 15 -24.71 16.51 4.72
C ARG A 15 -23.72 15.76 3.83
N ARG A 16 -22.45 15.68 4.23
CA ARG A 16 -21.42 14.86 3.58
C ARG A 16 -20.70 14.00 4.62
N GLU A 17 -20.75 12.68 4.44
CA GLU A 17 -20.18 11.71 5.40
C GLU A 17 -18.89 11.06 4.89
N ARG A 18 -18.70 11.03 3.57
CA ARG A 18 -17.46 10.54 2.95
C ARG A 18 -16.37 11.60 3.05
N ARG A 19 -15.18 11.15 3.45
CA ARG A 19 -13.97 11.97 3.41
C ARG A 19 -13.59 12.29 1.98
N PHE A 20 -13.00 13.46 1.78
CA PHE A 20 -12.56 13.97 0.48
C PHE A 20 -11.23 14.70 0.67
N GLY A 21 -10.55 15.04 -0.42
CA GLY A 21 -9.24 15.70 -0.37
C GLY A 21 -8.06 14.75 -0.53
N SER A 22 -6.86 15.32 -0.48
CA SER A 22 -5.61 14.60 -0.76
C SER A 22 -5.26 13.65 0.38
N CYS A 23 -4.94 12.40 0.05
CA CYS A 23 -4.62 11.34 1.01
C CYS A 23 -3.14 10.94 0.89
N CYS A 24 -2.42 10.94 2.01
CA CYS A 24 -1.07 10.38 2.10
C CYS A 24 -0.92 9.50 3.36
N ARG A 25 -0.29 8.33 3.18
CA ARG A 25 0.02 7.35 4.22
C ARG A 25 1.44 6.82 4.04
N THR A 26 2.12 6.61 5.16
CA THR A 26 3.45 5.98 5.22
C THR A 26 3.31 4.70 6.02
N VAL A 27 3.85 3.59 5.49
CA VAL A 27 3.84 2.28 6.15
C VAL A 27 5.26 1.75 6.14
N THR A 28 5.76 1.34 7.29
CA THR A 28 7.08 0.71 7.40
C THR A 28 6.96 -0.77 7.07
N LEU A 29 7.66 -1.22 6.03
CA LEU A 29 7.71 -2.62 5.65
C LEU A 29 8.90 -3.33 6.32
N PRO A 30 8.81 -4.65 6.56
CA PRO A 30 9.97 -5.43 7.00
C PRO A 30 11.08 -5.40 5.94
N GLY A 31 12.33 -5.51 6.37
CA GLY A 31 13.49 -5.56 5.47
C GLY A 31 13.51 -6.81 4.59
N GLY A 32 14.35 -6.80 3.54
CA GLY A 32 14.50 -7.94 2.63
C GLY A 32 13.48 -7.95 1.50
N LEU A 33 13.18 -6.78 0.93
CA LEU A 33 12.27 -6.61 -0.20
C LEU A 33 13.02 -5.95 -1.36
N GLU A 34 12.69 -6.34 -2.59
CA GLU A 34 13.20 -5.68 -3.80
C GLU A 34 12.23 -4.57 -4.21
N ALA A 35 12.41 -3.38 -3.62
CA ALA A 35 11.51 -2.24 -3.84
C ALA A 35 11.44 -1.79 -5.31
N GLU A 36 12.51 -1.99 -6.09
CA GLU A 36 12.57 -1.65 -7.52
C GLU A 36 11.64 -2.49 -8.39
N LYS A 37 11.25 -3.68 -7.92
CA LYS A 37 10.34 -4.61 -8.62
C LYS A 37 8.94 -4.63 -8.00
N ALA A 38 8.56 -3.56 -7.32
CA ALA A 38 7.23 -3.44 -6.75
C ALA A 38 6.18 -3.31 -7.87
N GLU A 39 5.04 -3.98 -7.69
CA GLU A 39 3.88 -3.91 -8.56
C GLU A 39 2.70 -3.29 -7.82
N ALA A 40 1.80 -2.61 -8.57
CA ALA A 40 0.65 -1.93 -8.00
C ALA A 40 -0.60 -2.17 -8.86
N ASP A 41 -1.70 -2.55 -8.21
CA ASP A 41 -2.99 -2.80 -8.82
C ASP A 41 -4.10 -2.04 -8.10
N TYR A 42 -5.04 -1.46 -8.84
CA TYR A 42 -6.18 -0.75 -8.29
C TYR A 42 -7.49 -1.29 -8.86
N THR A 43 -8.23 -2.00 -8.02
CA THR A 43 -9.51 -2.64 -8.41
C THR A 43 -10.53 -2.43 -7.30
N ASP A 44 -11.77 -2.10 -7.66
CA ASP A 44 -12.91 -1.92 -6.75
C ASP A 44 -12.65 -0.98 -5.56
N GLY A 45 -11.85 0.07 -5.78
CA GLY A 45 -11.55 1.06 -4.74
C GLY A 45 -10.39 0.68 -3.82
N VAL A 46 -9.72 -0.45 -4.05
CA VAL A 46 -8.62 -0.96 -3.23
C VAL A 46 -7.30 -0.89 -4.00
N LEU A 47 -6.32 -0.20 -3.41
CA LEU A 47 -4.93 -0.20 -3.89
C LEU A 47 -4.17 -1.36 -3.26
N THR A 48 -3.71 -2.30 -4.10
CA THR A 48 -2.87 -3.43 -3.70
C THR A 48 -1.45 -3.17 -4.17
N LEU A 49 -0.48 -3.27 -3.26
CA LEU A 49 0.95 -3.12 -3.55
C LEU A 49 1.65 -4.44 -3.25
N THR A 50 2.34 -4.98 -4.25
CA THR A 50 3.03 -6.27 -4.17
C THR A 50 4.53 -6.05 -4.24
N PHE A 51 5.25 -6.52 -3.21
CA PHE A 51 6.72 -6.40 -3.12
C PHE A 51 7.36 -7.79 -3.12
N PRO A 52 8.20 -8.13 -4.10
CA PRO A 52 8.93 -9.39 -4.08
C PRO A 52 9.97 -9.39 -2.95
N LYS A 53 10.15 -10.54 -2.30
CA LYS A 53 11.21 -10.73 -1.31
C LYS A 53 12.56 -10.80 -2.00
N ALA A 54 13.55 -10.13 -1.42
CA ALA A 54 14.93 -10.21 -1.86
C ALA A 54 15.43 -11.65 -1.84
N GLU A 55 16.20 -12.02 -2.86
CA GLU A 55 16.69 -13.39 -3.02
C GLU A 55 17.53 -13.89 -1.83
N GLU A 56 18.24 -12.97 -1.16
CA GLU A 56 19.05 -13.24 0.04
C GLU A 56 18.21 -13.68 1.24
N VAL A 57 16.92 -13.33 1.27
CA VAL A 57 15.98 -13.63 2.37
C VAL A 57 15.11 -14.85 2.07
N LYS A 58 15.22 -15.44 0.88
CA LYS A 58 14.54 -16.71 0.57
C LYS A 58 15.17 -17.82 1.44
N PRO A 59 14.39 -18.50 2.31
CA PRO A 59 14.94 -19.55 3.17
C PRO A 59 15.51 -20.68 2.30
N LYS A 60 16.79 -20.98 2.48
CA LYS A 60 17.42 -22.13 1.82
C LYS A 60 16.77 -23.40 2.36
N SER A 61 16.00 -24.09 1.52
CA SER A 61 15.45 -25.42 1.83
C SER A 61 16.59 -26.43 1.96
N ILE A 62 17.00 -26.76 3.18
CA ILE A 62 17.95 -27.86 3.43
C ILE A 62 17.15 -29.17 3.45
N LYS A 63 17.29 -30.00 2.41
CA LYS A 63 16.75 -31.37 2.42
C LYS A 63 17.65 -32.22 3.33
N VAL A 64 17.10 -32.72 4.43
CA VAL A 64 17.78 -33.69 5.31
C VAL A 64 17.59 -35.08 4.70
N THR A 65 18.68 -35.72 4.27
CA THR A 65 18.69 -37.14 3.89
C THR A 65 19.23 -37.98 5.04
N SER A 66 18.42 -38.89 5.58
CA SER A 66 18.90 -39.93 6.51
C SER A 66 19.41 -41.13 5.73
N LYS A 67 20.48 -41.75 6.23
CA LYS A 67 20.96 -43.06 5.79
C LYS A 67 20.01 -44.17 6.24
#